data_AF-A0A2P2I6U2-F1
#
_entry.id   AF-A0A2P2I6U2-F1
#
_cell.length_a   1.000
_cell.length_b   1.000
_cell.length_c   1.000
_cell.angle_alpha   90.00
_cell.angle_beta   90.00
_cell.angle_gamma   90.00
#
_symmetry.space_group_name_H-M   'P 1'
#
loop_
_entity.id
_entity.type
_entity.pdbx_description
1 polymer ?
#
loop_
_entity_poly.entity_id
_entity_poly.type
_entity_poly.pdbx_seq_one_letter_code
_entity_poly.pdbx_strand_id
1 'polypeptide(L)'
;EILKQYGDWLYSKGDLTMAVHQYIKTIPYLEPSYVIKKFLSSEHMALLAEYLEALHARNLHSPDHSSLLLNCYTRNKHHNRIQAFIQKHSEQVTHAKKLKESHGSSRGCGAGRCSTFSRNSVNNAINSCCSQFSSSDVEVLVSVCRESGFYEEALQLTSLHALHSLHLELLCNDTKQHLKAVLYIRSLSFESACEQMVAHGAVLARSCPDETLELLIELATDYTPDNTPIVGEASLDTYLSSKEPECAAPELFESVVCSDSLLAIRYIEGVTKRQAQQGKHQPVRRLYEMLLAEYLHQLEQAEEGVVREAWEHKVLGIISEPRHPVDPSLACLLCDRHKYPQG
;
A
#
# COMPACT_ATOMS: atom_id res chain seq x y z
N GLU A 1 15.72 -41.58 16.67
CA GLU A 1 16.98 -41.77 17.42
C GLU A 1 18.22 -42.15 16.60
N ILE A 2 18.29 -43.30 15.92
CA ILE A 2 19.55 -43.75 15.27
C ILE A 2 20.09 -42.74 14.25
N LEU A 3 19.24 -42.22 13.37
CA LEU A 3 19.63 -41.22 12.36
C LEU A 3 20.06 -39.88 12.99
N LYS A 4 19.46 -39.50 14.12
CA LYS A 4 19.83 -38.30 14.88
C LYS A 4 21.21 -38.47 15.51
N GLN A 5 21.46 -39.60 16.18
CA GLN A 5 22.78 -39.91 16.78
C GLN A 5 23.88 -39.98 15.72
N TYR A 6 23.58 -40.55 14.55
CA TYR A 6 24.51 -40.58 13.42
C TYR A 6 24.77 -39.18 12.83
N GLY A 7 23.72 -38.35 12.70
CA GLY A 7 23.86 -36.94 12.31
C GLY A 7 24.70 -36.14 13.30
N ASP A 8 24.51 -36.35 14.61
CA ASP A 8 25.27 -35.69 15.67
C ASP A 8 26.75 -36.10 15.66
N TRP A 9 27.04 -37.38 15.39
CA TRP A 9 28.41 -37.87 15.21
C TRP A 9 29.08 -37.29 13.95
N LEU A 10 28.35 -37.19 12.83
CA LEU A 10 28.87 -36.54 11.61
C LEU A 10 29.12 -35.05 11.83
N TYR A 11 28.24 -34.38 12.60
CA TYR A 11 28.39 -32.99 12.96
C TYR A 11 29.67 -32.76 13.79
N SER A 12 29.92 -33.59 14.81
CA SER A 12 31.15 -33.47 15.62
C SER A 12 32.42 -33.83 14.86
N LYS A 13 32.31 -34.67 13.83
CA LYS A 13 33.41 -35.02 12.92
C LYS A 13 33.76 -33.91 11.93
N GLY A 14 32.87 -32.94 11.71
CA GLY A 14 33.05 -31.83 10.75
C GLY A 14 32.49 -32.11 9.35
N ASP A 15 31.89 -33.28 9.10
CA ASP A 15 31.28 -33.64 7.82
C ASP A 15 29.84 -33.07 7.73
N LEU A 16 29.73 -31.74 7.73
CA LEU A 16 28.46 -31.01 7.90
C LEU A 16 27.43 -31.27 6.79
N THR A 17 27.87 -31.40 5.52
CA THR A 17 26.98 -31.69 4.39
C THR A 17 26.27 -33.04 4.55
N MET A 18 27.03 -34.07 4.98
CA MET A 18 26.47 -35.39 5.23
C MET A 18 25.59 -35.40 6.48
N ALA A 19 25.95 -34.63 7.51
CA ALA A 19 25.11 -34.45 8.68
C ALA A 19 23.74 -33.87 8.31
N VAL A 20 23.68 -32.81 7.51
CA VAL A 20 22.42 -32.22 7.03
C VAL A 20 21.59 -33.20 6.22
N HIS A 21 22.17 -33.94 5.28
CA HIS A 21 21.44 -34.96 4.53
C HIS A 21 20.83 -36.04 5.42
N GLN A 22 21.49 -36.39 6.53
CA GLN A 22 20.92 -37.32 7.51
C GLN A 22 19.78 -36.67 8.29
N TYR A 23 19.90 -35.41 8.71
CA TYR A 23 18.80 -34.68 9.34
C TYR A 23 17.59 -34.51 8.41
N ILE A 24 17.80 -34.29 7.10
CA ILE A 24 16.71 -34.22 6.10
C ILE A 24 15.89 -35.53 6.05
N LYS A 25 16.53 -36.68 6.27
CA LYS A 25 15.86 -37.99 6.33
C LYS A 25 15.07 -38.19 7.62
N THR A 26 15.33 -37.41 8.66
CA THR A 26 14.62 -37.53 9.95
C THR A 26 13.28 -36.78 9.99
N ILE A 27 12.99 -35.94 8.99
CA ILE A 27 11.68 -35.28 8.85
C ILE A 27 10.62 -36.37 8.58
N PRO A 28 9.51 -36.47 9.34
CA PRO A 28 8.89 -35.51 10.26
C PRO A 28 9.12 -35.74 11.77
N TYR A 29 9.92 -36.74 12.15
CA TYR A 29 10.02 -37.21 13.54
C TYR A 29 10.92 -36.35 14.43
N LEU A 30 11.87 -35.62 13.83
CA LEU A 30 12.76 -34.71 14.54
C LEU A 30 12.24 -33.27 14.45
N GLU A 31 12.23 -32.57 15.58
CA GLU A 31 11.85 -31.15 15.62
C GLU A 31 12.82 -30.28 14.80
N PRO A 32 12.33 -29.47 13.84
CA PRO A 32 13.15 -28.56 13.05
C PRO A 32 14.02 -27.61 13.87
N SER A 33 13.50 -27.14 15.00
CA SER A 33 14.20 -26.23 15.94
C SER A 33 15.54 -26.78 16.43
N TYR A 34 15.67 -28.11 16.56
CA TYR A 34 16.93 -28.74 16.97
C TYR A 34 18.02 -28.55 15.92
N VAL A 35 17.69 -28.81 14.65
CA VAL A 35 18.61 -28.68 13.53
C VAL A 35 18.93 -27.21 13.26
N ILE A 36 17.91 -26.34 13.29
CA ILE A 36 18.09 -24.90 13.10
C ILE A 36 19.09 -24.30 14.11
N LYS A 37 18.96 -24.64 15.40
CA LYS A 37 19.89 -24.14 16.44
C LYS A 37 21.33 -24.59 16.21
N LYS A 38 21.55 -25.76 15.62
CA LYS A 38 22.90 -26.27 15.30
C LYS A 38 23.52 -25.55 14.10
N PHE A 39 22.74 -25.25 13.06
CA PHE A 39 23.24 -24.69 11.81
C PHE A 39 23.03 -23.18 11.65
N LEU A 40 22.64 -22.47 12.73
CA LEU A 40 22.43 -21.01 12.71
C LEU A 40 23.74 -20.21 12.53
N SER A 41 24.90 -20.85 12.59
CA SER A 41 26.20 -20.22 12.35
C SER A 41 26.27 -19.63 10.94
N SER A 42 26.91 -18.45 10.82
CA SER A 42 27.02 -17.72 9.56
C SER A 42 27.67 -18.51 8.42
N GLU A 43 28.56 -19.44 8.76
CA GLU A 43 29.31 -20.31 7.85
C GLU A 43 28.47 -21.46 7.26
N HIS A 44 27.32 -21.80 7.85
CA HIS A 44 26.54 -22.98 7.48
C HIS A 44 25.17 -22.66 6.89
N MET A 45 24.93 -21.38 6.54
CA MET A 45 23.65 -20.91 6.02
C MET A 45 23.19 -21.63 4.75
N ALA A 46 24.12 -22.01 3.87
CA ALA A 46 23.80 -22.77 2.66
C ALA A 46 23.24 -24.16 3.00
N LEU A 47 23.84 -24.84 3.97
CA LEU A 47 23.41 -26.15 4.44
C LEU A 47 22.08 -26.06 5.21
N LEU A 48 21.88 -25.00 5.98
CA LEU A 48 20.60 -24.71 6.64
C LEU A 48 19.49 -24.46 5.60
N ALA A 49 19.78 -23.74 4.51
CA ALA A 49 18.83 -23.52 3.42
C ALA A 49 18.36 -24.84 2.79
N GLU A 50 19.27 -25.79 2.53
CA GLU A 50 18.90 -27.11 1.98
C GLU A 50 17.96 -27.89 2.93
N TYR A 51 18.21 -27.82 4.24
CA TYR A 51 17.32 -28.43 5.23
C TYR A 51 15.92 -27.78 5.23
N LEU A 52 15.86 -26.45 5.20
CA LEU A 52 14.60 -25.69 5.16
C LEU A 52 13.84 -25.87 3.84
N GLU A 53 14.53 -25.95 2.70
CA GLU A 53 13.95 -26.33 1.40
C GLU A 53 13.30 -27.71 1.46
N ALA A 54 13.98 -28.69 2.08
CA ALA A 54 13.43 -30.03 2.26
C ALA A 54 12.23 -30.07 3.22
N LEU A 55 12.11 -29.11 4.15
CA LEU A 55 10.92 -28.92 4.97
C LEU A 55 9.77 -28.32 4.16
N HIS A 56 10.05 -27.31 3.32
CA HIS A 56 9.08 -26.69 2.41
C HIS A 56 8.55 -27.70 1.39
N ALA A 57 9.41 -28.58 0.86
CA ALA A 57 9.01 -29.64 -0.07
C ALA A 57 8.02 -30.64 0.54
N ARG A 58 8.02 -30.76 1.87
CA ARG A 58 7.12 -31.65 2.63
C ARG A 58 5.94 -30.91 3.26
N ASN A 59 5.79 -29.60 3.02
CA ASN A 59 4.76 -28.73 3.59
C ASN A 59 4.70 -28.73 5.14
N LEU A 60 5.81 -29.02 5.82
CA LEU A 60 5.93 -29.03 7.29
C LEU A 60 6.61 -27.77 7.84
N HIS A 61 6.64 -26.71 7.05
CA HIS A 61 7.23 -25.43 7.42
C HIS A 61 6.30 -24.58 8.29
N SER A 62 6.92 -23.78 9.17
CA SER A 62 6.31 -22.66 9.89
C SER A 62 6.61 -21.36 9.12
N PRO A 63 5.80 -20.28 9.26
CA PRO A 63 6.18 -18.96 8.77
C PRO A 63 7.58 -18.53 9.25
N ASP A 64 7.94 -18.81 10.52
CA ASP A 64 9.28 -18.55 11.06
C ASP A 64 10.39 -19.25 10.25
N HIS A 65 10.13 -20.48 9.82
CA HIS A 65 11.07 -21.25 9.01
C HIS A 65 11.21 -20.68 7.61
N SER A 66 10.14 -20.09 7.07
CA SER A 66 10.16 -19.41 5.78
C SER A 66 10.91 -18.08 5.82
N SER A 67 10.72 -17.29 6.88
CA SER A 67 11.49 -16.06 7.12
C SER A 67 12.97 -16.34 7.30
N LEU A 68 13.31 -17.42 8.03
CA LEU A 68 14.68 -17.87 8.17
C LEU A 68 15.26 -18.36 6.83
N LEU A 69 14.50 -19.12 6.04
CA LEU A 69 14.93 -19.56 4.71
C LEU A 69 15.23 -18.37 3.80
N LEU A 70 14.36 -17.35 3.80
CA LEU A 70 14.59 -16.15 3.02
C LEU A 70 15.85 -15.42 3.49
N ASN A 71 16.09 -15.30 4.80
CA ASN A 71 17.34 -14.75 5.34
C ASN A 71 18.57 -15.55 4.88
N CYS A 72 18.49 -16.89 4.87
CA CYS A 72 19.56 -17.73 4.34
C CYS A 72 19.81 -17.46 2.84
N TYR A 73 18.76 -17.24 2.04
CA TYR A 73 18.90 -16.92 0.62
C TYR A 73 19.49 -15.54 0.37
N THR A 74 19.06 -14.52 1.13
CA THR A 74 19.54 -13.15 0.95
C THR A 74 21.02 -13.03 1.27
N ARG A 75 21.48 -13.72 2.33
CA ARG A 75 22.91 -13.77 2.69
C ARG A 75 23.78 -14.46 1.65
N ASN A 76 23.25 -15.48 0.97
CA ASN A 76 23.96 -16.22 -0.08
C ASN A 76 23.75 -15.63 -1.50
N LYS A 77 22.96 -14.55 -1.63
CA LYS A 77 22.63 -13.87 -2.90
C LYS A 77 22.14 -14.81 -4.01
N HIS A 78 21.37 -15.83 -3.65
CA HIS A 78 20.74 -16.72 -4.64
C HIS A 78 19.48 -16.06 -5.23
N HIS A 79 19.68 -15.07 -6.11
CA HIS A 79 18.62 -14.26 -6.73
C HIS A 79 17.50 -15.14 -7.33
N ASN A 80 17.88 -16.19 -8.08
CA ASN A 80 16.93 -17.11 -8.71
C ASN A 80 16.06 -17.88 -7.70
N ARG A 81 16.61 -18.25 -6.54
CA ARG A 81 15.86 -19.00 -5.51
C ARG A 81 14.87 -18.09 -4.77
N ILE A 82 15.26 -16.83 -4.53
CA ILE A 82 14.38 -15.81 -3.93
C ILE A 82 13.21 -15.52 -4.86
N GLN A 83 13.48 -15.28 -6.15
CA GLN A 83 12.44 -15.05 -7.15
C GLN A 83 11.48 -16.23 -7.27
N ALA A 84 12.00 -17.46 -7.38
CA ALA A 84 11.16 -18.65 -7.45
C ALA A 84 10.31 -18.84 -6.18
N PHE A 85 10.86 -18.52 -5.00
CA PHE A 85 10.12 -18.60 -3.74
C PHE A 85 8.95 -17.60 -3.71
N ILE A 86 9.20 -16.35 -4.09
CA ILE A 86 8.20 -15.27 -4.08
C ILE A 86 7.15 -15.49 -5.17
N GLN A 87 7.57 -15.94 -6.36
CA GLN A 87 6.66 -16.29 -7.43
C GLN A 87 5.72 -17.43 -7.00
N LYS A 88 6.26 -18.52 -6.43
CA LYS A 88 5.44 -19.63 -5.93
C LYS A 88 4.45 -19.17 -4.85
N HIS A 89 4.87 -18.28 -3.96
CA HIS A 89 3.97 -17.66 -2.96
C HIS A 89 2.88 -16.82 -3.62
N SER A 90 3.24 -16.02 -4.64
CA SER A 90 2.28 -15.19 -5.38
C SER A 90 1.22 -16.02 -6.12
N GLU A 91 1.60 -17.14 -6.71
CA GLU A 91 0.70 -18.08 -7.38
C GLU A 91 -0.28 -18.73 -6.40
N GLN A 92 0.19 -19.08 -5.20
CA GLN A 92 -0.68 -19.63 -4.14
C GLN A 92 -1.72 -18.62 -3.66
N VAL A 93 -1.32 -17.37 -3.44
CA VAL A 93 -2.23 -16.30 -2.98
C VAL A 93 -3.24 -15.92 -4.07
N THR A 94 -2.81 -15.79 -5.32
CA THR A 94 -3.71 -15.47 -6.44
C THR A 94 -4.71 -16.59 -6.71
N HIS A 95 -4.28 -17.85 -6.62
CA HIS A 95 -5.18 -19.01 -6.70
C HIS A 95 -6.21 -19.00 -5.56
N ALA A 96 -5.81 -18.63 -4.34
CA ALA A 96 -6.72 -18.49 -3.20
C ALA A 96 -7.73 -17.34 -3.38
N LYS A 97 -7.35 -16.20 -3.97
CA LYS A 97 -8.26 -15.09 -4.27
C LYS A 97 -9.31 -15.48 -5.33
N LYS A 98 -8.90 -16.12 -6.43
CA LYS A 98 -9.82 -16.61 -7.49
C LYS A 98 -10.85 -17.64 -6.98
N LEU A 99 -10.43 -18.54 -6.08
CA LEU A 99 -11.33 -19.53 -5.47
C LEU A 99 -12.43 -18.86 -4.62
N LYS A 100 -12.11 -17.77 -3.90
CA LYS A 100 -13.09 -17.02 -3.10
C LYS A 100 -14.10 -16.27 -3.97
N GLU A 101 -13.68 -15.71 -5.10
CA GLU A 101 -14.55 -15.01 -6.05
C GLU A 101 -15.54 -15.96 -6.74
N SER A 102 -15.12 -17.18 -7.10
CA SER A 102 -16.00 -18.19 -7.71
C SER A 102 -17.11 -18.72 -6.78
N HIS A 103 -16.94 -18.65 -5.45
CA HIS A 103 -17.93 -19.13 -4.47
C HIS A 103 -18.85 -18.03 -3.93
N GLY A 104 -18.65 -16.77 -4.35
CA GLY A 104 -19.52 -15.63 -4.03
C GLY A 104 -20.83 -15.57 -4.83
N SER A 105 -20.96 -16.37 -5.89
CA SER A 105 -22.10 -16.30 -6.83
C SER A 105 -22.91 -17.60 -6.91
N SER A 106 -23.22 -18.22 -5.78
CA SER A 106 -24.24 -19.27 -5.71
C SER A 106 -25.12 -19.14 -4.47
N ARG A 107 -25.99 -18.12 -4.48
CA ARG A 107 -27.18 -18.09 -3.62
C ARG A 107 -28.42 -18.42 -4.47
N GLY A 108 -29.00 -19.58 -4.21
CA GLY A 108 -30.37 -19.90 -4.60
C GLY A 108 -30.53 -21.10 -5.52
N CYS A 109 -30.48 -22.32 -4.97
CA CYS A 109 -31.24 -23.44 -5.55
C CYS A 109 -31.89 -24.24 -4.42
N GLY A 110 -33.22 -24.33 -4.52
CA GLY A 110 -34.12 -24.80 -3.49
C GLY A 110 -33.94 -26.26 -3.09
N ALA A 111 -34.46 -26.56 -1.91
CA ALA A 111 -34.50 -27.88 -1.31
C ALA A 111 -35.08 -28.93 -2.27
N GLY A 112 -34.22 -29.84 -2.72
CA GLY A 112 -34.59 -31.01 -3.53
C GLY A 112 -33.50 -32.07 -3.42
N ARG A 113 -33.80 -33.11 -2.63
CA ARG A 113 -33.00 -34.32 -2.36
C ARG A 113 -32.00 -34.69 -3.47
N CYS A 114 -30.70 -34.66 -3.16
CA CYS A 114 -29.72 -35.50 -3.84
C CYS A 114 -28.59 -35.90 -2.88
N SER A 115 -28.29 -37.19 -2.93
CA SER A 115 -27.42 -37.97 -2.05
C SER A 115 -25.93 -37.73 -2.31
N THR A 116 -25.18 -37.61 -1.21
CA THR A 116 -23.78 -38.07 -1.03
C THR A 116 -22.84 -37.89 -2.23
N PHE A 117 -22.28 -36.68 -2.39
CA PHE A 117 -20.92 -36.55 -2.92
C PHE A 117 -20.07 -35.79 -1.91
N SER A 118 -18.92 -36.35 -1.58
CA SER A 118 -18.04 -36.01 -0.46
C SER A 118 -17.54 -34.57 -0.52
N ARG A 119 -18.27 -33.64 0.12
CA ARG A 119 -17.82 -32.25 0.40
C ARG A 119 -16.67 -32.18 1.42
N ASN A 120 -16.36 -33.28 2.10
CA ASN A 120 -15.32 -33.34 3.13
C ASN A 120 -13.91 -33.60 2.59
N SER A 121 -13.78 -33.96 1.30
CA SER A 121 -12.44 -34.22 0.72
C SER A 121 -11.77 -32.98 0.14
N VAL A 122 -12.55 -31.97 -0.29
CA VAL A 122 -12.01 -30.72 -0.87
C VAL A 122 -11.67 -29.71 0.23
N ASN A 123 -12.49 -29.59 1.27
CA ASN A 123 -12.22 -28.67 2.38
C ASN A 123 -11.01 -29.08 3.23
N ASN A 124 -10.70 -30.38 3.32
CA ASN A 124 -9.47 -30.85 3.97
C ASN A 124 -8.22 -30.65 3.10
N ALA A 125 -8.32 -30.63 1.77
CA ALA A 125 -7.18 -30.29 0.91
C ALA A 125 -6.88 -28.79 0.91
N ILE A 126 -7.92 -27.94 1.03
CA ILE A 126 -7.78 -26.48 1.11
C ILE A 126 -7.20 -26.05 2.48
N ASN A 127 -7.49 -26.78 3.56
CA ASN A 127 -6.98 -26.50 4.90
C ASN A 127 -5.68 -27.25 5.27
N SER A 128 -5.18 -28.19 4.45
CA SER A 128 -4.04 -29.04 4.83
C SER A 128 -2.67 -28.55 4.34
N CYS A 129 -2.55 -27.43 3.63
CA CYS A 129 -1.24 -26.96 3.13
C CYS A 129 -0.98 -25.45 3.19
N CYS A 130 -1.92 -24.63 3.66
CA CYS A 130 -1.72 -23.20 3.74
C CYS A 130 -1.37 -22.80 5.17
N SER A 131 -0.08 -22.88 5.53
CA SER A 131 0.47 -21.92 6.50
C SER A 131 0.43 -20.56 5.80
N GLN A 132 -0.75 -19.92 5.78
CA GLN A 132 -0.91 -18.59 5.24
C GLN A 132 0.02 -17.69 6.04
N PHE A 133 0.97 -17.04 5.38
CA PHE A 133 1.73 -15.96 6.01
C PHE A 133 0.72 -14.95 6.53
N SER A 134 0.80 -14.66 7.82
CA SER A 134 0.05 -13.54 8.40
C SER A 134 0.61 -12.23 7.85
N SER A 135 -0.13 -11.13 7.96
CA SER A 135 0.37 -9.81 7.58
C SER A 135 1.71 -9.51 8.24
N SER A 136 1.87 -9.86 9.51
CA SER A 136 3.12 -9.69 10.27
C SER A 136 4.28 -10.51 9.73
N ASP A 137 4.04 -11.74 9.26
CA ASP A 137 5.11 -12.55 8.68
C ASP A 137 5.59 -11.94 7.35
N VAL A 138 4.66 -11.42 6.55
CA VAL A 138 4.95 -10.72 5.29
C VAL A 138 5.80 -9.48 5.55
N GLU A 139 5.53 -8.70 6.60
CA GLU A 139 6.33 -7.53 6.99
C GLU A 139 7.80 -7.90 7.25
N VAL A 140 8.03 -9.02 7.95
CA VAL A 140 9.39 -9.54 8.20
C VAL A 140 10.07 -9.97 6.90
N LEU A 141 9.34 -10.59 5.97
CA LEU A 141 9.91 -10.94 4.67
C LEU A 141 10.30 -9.69 3.87
N VAL A 142 9.48 -8.63 3.92
CA VAL A 142 9.78 -7.35 3.27
C VAL A 142 11.03 -6.71 3.85
N SER A 143 11.17 -6.67 5.18
CA SER A 143 12.35 -6.07 5.81
C SER A 143 13.63 -6.82 5.43
N VAL A 144 13.59 -8.15 5.40
CA VAL A 144 14.71 -8.99 4.94
C VAL A 144 15.05 -8.73 3.47
N CYS A 145 14.06 -8.58 2.59
CA CYS A 145 14.30 -8.19 1.19
C CYS A 145 14.90 -6.78 1.07
N ARG A 146 14.46 -5.83 1.92
CA ARG A 146 14.95 -4.45 1.94
C ARG A 146 16.42 -4.36 2.35
N GLU A 147 16.82 -5.09 3.39
CA GLU A 147 18.22 -5.16 3.87
C GLU A 147 19.19 -5.73 2.82
N SER A 148 18.67 -6.59 1.96
CA SER A 148 19.46 -7.31 0.96
C SER A 148 19.42 -6.70 -0.44
N GLY A 149 18.62 -5.64 -0.64
CA GLY A 149 18.53 -4.89 -1.89
C GLY A 149 17.58 -5.48 -2.95
N PHE A 150 16.74 -6.45 -2.57
CA PHE A 150 15.75 -7.08 -3.47
C PHE A 150 14.43 -6.31 -3.47
N TYR A 151 14.46 -5.08 -4.01
CA TYR A 151 13.33 -4.17 -3.94
C TYR A 151 12.17 -4.58 -4.87
N GLU A 152 12.45 -5.15 -6.05
CA GLU A 152 11.40 -5.55 -7.00
C GLU A 152 10.54 -6.68 -6.42
N GLU A 153 11.20 -7.66 -5.82
CA GLU A 153 10.55 -8.77 -5.14
C GLU A 153 9.76 -8.31 -3.90
N ALA A 154 10.30 -7.36 -3.13
CA ALA A 154 9.60 -6.76 -2.00
C ALA A 154 8.34 -5.99 -2.43
N LEU A 155 8.40 -5.28 -3.56
CA LEU A 155 7.25 -4.55 -4.13
C LEU A 155 6.14 -5.50 -4.58
N GLN A 156 6.50 -6.64 -5.19
CA GLN A 156 5.53 -7.68 -5.54
C GLN A 156 4.82 -8.24 -4.29
N LEU A 157 5.60 -8.55 -3.26
CA LEU A 157 5.07 -9.13 -2.02
C LEU A 157 4.14 -8.16 -1.27
N THR A 158 4.53 -6.88 -1.14
CA THR A 158 3.70 -5.85 -0.49
C THR A 158 2.38 -5.58 -1.24
N SER A 159 2.44 -5.49 -2.58
CA SER A 159 1.23 -5.27 -3.41
C SER A 159 0.25 -6.45 -3.33
N LEU A 160 0.78 -7.68 -3.24
CA LEU A 160 -0.02 -8.90 -3.17
C LEU A 160 -0.84 -8.99 -1.88
N HIS A 161 -0.23 -8.61 -0.75
CA HIS A 161 -0.82 -8.68 0.59
C HIS A 161 -1.54 -7.41 1.02
N ALA A 162 -1.68 -6.42 0.13
CA ALA A 162 -2.32 -5.13 0.42
C ALA A 162 -1.68 -4.36 1.59
N LEU A 163 -0.36 -4.50 1.77
CA LEU A 163 0.42 -3.71 2.74
C LEU A 163 0.80 -2.37 2.10
N HIS A 164 -0.17 -1.46 2.02
CA HIS A 164 -0.04 -0.21 1.26
C HIS A 164 1.02 0.74 1.82
N SER A 165 1.12 0.86 3.15
CA SER A 165 2.11 1.71 3.83
C SER A 165 3.53 1.28 3.48
N LEU A 166 3.87 0.01 3.70
CA LEU A 166 5.20 -0.52 3.38
C LEU A 166 5.51 -0.47 1.89
N HIS A 167 4.52 -0.71 1.02
CA HIS A 167 4.70 -0.58 -0.42
C HIS A 167 5.14 0.84 -0.79
N LEU A 168 4.47 1.86 -0.25
CA LEU A 168 4.77 3.26 -0.53
C LEU A 168 6.07 3.73 0.12
N GLU A 169 6.42 3.21 1.30
CA GLU A 169 7.74 3.44 1.90
C GLU A 169 8.87 2.92 1.01
N LEU A 170 8.74 1.70 0.46
CA LEU A 170 9.72 1.14 -0.48
C LEU A 170 9.81 1.97 -1.77
N LEU A 171 8.66 2.44 -2.29
CA LEU A 171 8.64 3.27 -3.49
C LEU A 171 9.25 4.65 -3.27
N CYS A 172 8.92 5.31 -2.16
CA CYS A 172 9.34 6.68 -1.88
C CYS A 172 10.78 6.77 -1.36
N ASN A 173 11.16 5.89 -0.42
CA ASN A 173 12.45 5.99 0.27
C ASN A 173 13.56 5.22 -0.45
N ASP A 174 13.30 3.97 -0.82
CA ASP A 174 14.36 3.09 -1.33
C ASP A 174 14.53 3.19 -2.84
N THR A 175 13.44 3.04 -3.60
CA THR A 175 13.51 3.04 -5.08
C THR A 175 13.35 4.43 -5.71
N LYS A 176 12.87 5.42 -4.94
CA LYS A 176 12.59 6.81 -5.38
C LYS A 176 11.70 6.90 -6.62
N GLN A 177 10.81 5.93 -6.81
CA GLN A 177 9.88 5.88 -7.94
C GLN A 177 8.56 6.58 -7.56
N HIS A 178 8.63 7.89 -7.35
CA HIS A 178 7.51 8.71 -6.87
C HIS A 178 6.28 8.67 -7.79
N LEU A 179 6.48 8.66 -9.12
CA LEU A 179 5.37 8.54 -10.08
C LEU A 179 4.61 7.21 -9.94
N LYS A 180 5.34 6.09 -9.74
CA LYS A 180 4.69 4.80 -9.50
C LYS A 180 3.95 4.76 -8.18
N ALA A 181 4.43 5.48 -7.17
CA ALA A 181 3.74 5.61 -5.89
C ALA A 181 2.40 6.36 -6.04
N VAL A 182 2.37 7.46 -6.80
CA VAL A 182 1.12 8.18 -7.10
C VAL A 182 0.13 7.30 -7.86
N LEU A 183 0.58 6.62 -8.91
CA LEU A 183 -0.26 5.69 -9.67
C LEU A 183 -0.78 4.53 -8.81
N TYR A 184 0.05 4.01 -7.91
CA TYR A 184 -0.37 2.98 -6.98
C TYR A 184 -1.49 3.48 -6.07
N ILE A 185 -1.37 4.68 -5.48
CA ILE A 185 -2.41 5.28 -4.63
C ILE A 185 -3.72 5.44 -5.41
N ARG A 186 -3.66 5.93 -6.66
CA ARG A 186 -4.83 6.07 -7.55
C ARG A 186 -5.53 4.75 -7.85
N SER A 187 -4.81 3.64 -7.72
CA SER A 187 -5.34 2.29 -7.95
C SER A 187 -6.03 1.67 -6.72
N LEU A 188 -5.90 2.30 -5.53
CA LEU A 188 -6.43 1.81 -4.26
C LEU A 188 -7.91 2.16 -4.05
N SER A 189 -8.56 1.52 -3.08
CA SER A 189 -9.87 1.95 -2.58
C SER A 189 -9.77 3.35 -1.98
N PHE A 190 -10.90 4.08 -1.97
CA PHE A 190 -10.96 5.46 -1.49
C PHE A 190 -10.42 5.64 -0.06
N GLU A 191 -10.82 4.77 0.88
CA GLU A 191 -10.37 4.82 2.28
C GLU A 191 -8.85 4.68 2.39
N SER A 192 -8.28 3.63 1.76
CA SER A 192 -6.84 3.40 1.77
C SER A 192 -6.08 4.49 1.02
N ALA A 193 -6.61 5.00 -0.10
CA ALA A 193 -5.98 6.09 -0.85
C ALA A 193 -5.87 7.37 0.00
N CYS A 194 -6.91 7.72 0.76
CA CYS A 194 -6.90 8.86 1.67
C CYS A 194 -5.86 8.71 2.78
N GLU A 195 -5.84 7.56 3.47
CA GLU A 195 -4.87 7.29 4.54
C GLU A 195 -3.43 7.38 4.04
N GLN A 196 -3.15 6.75 2.89
CA GLN A 196 -1.81 6.74 2.31
C GLN A 196 -1.40 8.12 1.78
N MET A 197 -2.34 8.90 1.24
CA MET A 197 -2.08 10.27 0.80
C MET A 197 -1.74 11.18 1.98
N VAL A 198 -2.40 11.04 3.13
CA VAL A 198 -2.04 11.81 4.34
C VAL A 198 -0.65 11.42 4.85
N ALA A 199 -0.31 10.13 4.83
CA ALA A 199 0.98 9.64 5.34
C ALA A 199 2.17 9.99 4.43
N HIS A 200 2.01 9.83 3.11
CA HIS A 200 3.12 9.95 2.14
C HIS A 200 3.02 11.18 1.24
N GLY A 201 1.88 11.87 1.20
CA GLY A 201 1.60 12.97 0.29
C GLY A 201 2.58 14.13 0.39
N ALA A 202 3.06 14.47 1.59
CA ALA A 202 4.05 15.54 1.76
C ALA A 202 5.39 15.23 1.06
N VAL A 203 5.80 13.96 1.01
CA VAL A 203 7.01 13.52 0.30
C VAL A 203 6.78 13.53 -1.21
N LEU A 204 5.59 13.10 -1.64
CA LEU A 204 5.20 13.08 -3.06
C LEU A 204 5.04 14.48 -3.62
N ALA A 205 4.41 15.41 -2.90
CA ALA A 205 4.22 16.80 -3.32
C ALA A 205 5.57 17.53 -3.56
N ARG A 206 6.59 17.23 -2.76
CA ARG A 206 7.94 17.79 -2.96
C ARG A 206 8.66 17.26 -4.19
N SER A 207 8.33 16.04 -4.62
CA SER A 207 9.03 15.34 -5.69
C SER A 207 8.30 15.45 -7.03
N CYS A 208 6.97 15.36 -7.00
CA CYS A 208 6.05 15.31 -8.14
C CYS A 208 4.78 16.13 -7.82
N PRO A 209 4.86 17.46 -7.79
CA PRO A 209 3.76 18.32 -7.35
C PRO A 209 2.54 18.24 -8.27
N ASP A 210 2.73 18.12 -9.58
CA ASP A 210 1.63 18.16 -10.55
C ASP A 210 0.77 16.89 -10.50
N GLU A 211 1.39 15.72 -10.49
CA GLU A 211 0.67 14.43 -10.41
C GLU A 211 0.03 14.23 -9.02
N THR A 212 0.72 14.66 -7.95
CA THR A 212 0.18 14.59 -6.59
C THR A 212 -1.02 15.52 -6.44
N LEU A 213 -0.94 16.73 -7.01
CA LEU A 213 -2.02 17.70 -7.01
C LEU A 213 -3.25 17.18 -7.75
N GLU A 214 -3.08 16.60 -8.93
CA GLU A 214 -4.19 16.02 -9.69
C GLU A 214 -4.93 14.96 -8.87
N LEU A 215 -4.19 14.04 -8.25
CA LEU A 215 -4.75 13.01 -7.39
C LEU A 215 -5.43 13.57 -6.13
N LEU A 216 -4.88 14.63 -5.51
CA LEU A 216 -5.51 15.31 -4.37
C LEU A 216 -6.85 15.93 -4.76
N ILE A 217 -6.92 16.58 -5.93
CA ILE A 217 -8.17 17.16 -6.43
C ILE A 217 -9.17 16.03 -6.74
N GLU A 218 -8.75 14.92 -7.35
CA GLU A 218 -9.58 13.73 -7.56
C GLU A 218 -10.16 13.21 -6.23
N LEU A 219 -9.32 12.98 -5.22
CA LEU A 219 -9.74 12.53 -3.87
C LEU A 219 -10.75 13.47 -3.19
N ALA A 220 -10.63 14.77 -3.41
CA ALA A 220 -11.51 15.77 -2.82
C ALA A 220 -12.82 16.01 -3.62
N THR A 221 -12.98 15.43 -4.82
CA THR A 221 -14.11 15.76 -5.71
C THR A 221 -14.84 14.53 -6.24
N ASP A 222 -14.18 13.72 -7.07
CA ASP A 222 -14.76 12.60 -7.81
C ASP A 222 -13.78 11.43 -8.00
N TYR A 223 -13.22 10.94 -6.90
CA TYR A 223 -12.30 9.82 -6.94
C TYR A 223 -12.96 8.55 -7.46
N THR A 224 -12.33 7.98 -8.50
CA THR A 224 -12.67 6.65 -9.01
C THR A 224 -11.37 5.85 -9.11
N PRO A 225 -11.28 4.66 -8.50
CA PRO A 225 -10.06 3.86 -8.59
C PRO A 225 -9.84 3.41 -10.04
N ASP A 226 -8.61 3.55 -10.54
CA ASP A 226 -8.22 3.15 -11.91
C ASP A 226 -8.52 1.66 -12.21
N ASN A 227 -8.58 0.83 -11.16
CA ASN A 227 -8.81 -0.62 -11.28
C ASN A 227 -10.30 -1.01 -11.34
N THR A 228 -11.23 -0.05 -11.32
CA THR A 228 -12.64 -0.38 -11.50
C THR A 228 -12.92 -0.64 -12.98
N PRO A 229 -13.39 -1.85 -13.36
CA PRO A 229 -13.78 -2.08 -14.75
C PRO A 229 -14.93 -1.12 -15.09
N ILE A 230 -14.68 -0.26 -16.08
CA ILE A 230 -15.60 0.80 -16.55
C ILE A 230 -16.98 0.24 -16.92
N VAL A 231 -17.07 -1.07 -17.23
CA VAL A 231 -18.32 -1.80 -17.44
C VAL A 231 -18.18 -3.20 -16.83
N GLY A 232 -18.62 -3.36 -15.58
CA GLY A 232 -18.89 -4.70 -15.05
C GLY A 232 -20.18 -5.24 -15.66
N GLU A 233 -20.16 -6.46 -16.19
CA GLU A 233 -21.36 -7.27 -16.50
C GLU A 233 -22.15 -7.61 -15.23
N ALA A 234 -22.59 -6.60 -14.49
CA ALA A 234 -23.47 -6.73 -13.35
C ALA A 234 -24.91 -6.50 -13.81
N SER A 235 -25.79 -7.42 -13.39
CA SER A 235 -27.22 -7.46 -13.63
C SER A 235 -27.91 -6.09 -13.69
N LEU A 236 -29.00 -6.06 -14.48
CA LEU A 236 -29.94 -4.96 -14.72
C LEU A 236 -30.37 -4.14 -13.47
N ASP A 237 -30.15 -4.66 -12.26
CA ASP A 237 -30.44 -4.00 -10.97
C ASP A 237 -29.44 -2.87 -10.60
N THR A 238 -28.24 -2.81 -11.18
CA THR A 238 -27.23 -1.78 -10.83
C THR A 238 -27.51 -0.41 -11.47
N TYR A 239 -28.38 -0.32 -12.48
CA TYR A 239 -28.73 0.97 -13.13
C TYR A 239 -29.45 1.97 -12.20
N LEU A 240 -29.94 1.53 -11.04
CA LEU A 240 -30.67 2.38 -10.08
C LEU A 240 -29.86 2.81 -8.85
N SER A 241 -28.60 2.38 -8.71
CA SER A 241 -27.72 2.83 -7.63
C SER A 241 -26.49 3.52 -8.21
N SER A 242 -26.68 4.77 -8.61
CA SER A 242 -25.58 5.72 -8.72
C SER A 242 -24.91 5.81 -7.35
N LYS A 243 -23.83 5.04 -7.12
CA LYS A 243 -22.93 5.31 -6.00
C LYS A 243 -22.49 6.76 -6.18
N GLU A 244 -22.90 7.63 -5.26
CA GLU A 244 -22.38 8.98 -5.23
C GLU A 244 -20.85 8.90 -5.13
N PRO A 245 -20.11 9.74 -5.89
CA PRO A 245 -18.66 9.72 -5.83
C PRO A 245 -18.21 9.96 -4.39
N GLU A 246 -17.42 9.03 -3.86
CA GLU A 246 -16.81 9.14 -2.54
C GLU A 246 -15.80 10.30 -2.61
N CYS A 247 -16.06 11.37 -1.85
CA CYS A 247 -15.21 12.55 -1.81
C CYS A 247 -14.75 12.82 -0.38
N ALA A 248 -13.44 13.03 -0.21
CA ALA A 248 -12.87 13.38 1.09
C ALA A 248 -13.13 14.85 1.41
N ALA A 249 -13.24 15.17 2.69
CA ALA A 249 -13.24 16.55 3.13
C ALA A 249 -11.90 17.19 2.70
N PRO A 250 -11.90 18.32 1.98
CA PRO A 250 -10.67 18.94 1.49
C PRO A 250 -9.64 19.29 2.57
N GLU A 251 -10.10 19.44 3.82
CA GLU A 251 -9.31 19.69 5.03
C GLU A 251 -8.41 18.51 5.43
N LEU A 252 -8.77 17.29 5.03
CA LEU A 252 -8.00 16.09 5.36
C LEU A 252 -6.56 16.17 4.85
N PHE A 253 -6.36 16.87 3.73
CA PHE A 253 -5.08 17.00 3.05
C PHE A 253 -4.31 18.28 3.41
N GLU A 254 -4.77 19.04 4.41
CA GLU A 254 -4.11 20.26 4.87
C GLU A 254 -2.62 20.01 5.20
N SER A 255 -2.30 18.91 5.88
CA SER A 255 -0.91 18.57 6.24
C SER A 255 0.01 18.33 5.03
N VAL A 256 -0.54 17.84 3.92
CA VAL A 256 0.21 17.60 2.67
C VAL A 256 0.45 18.92 1.95
N VAL A 257 -0.61 19.72 1.89
CA VAL A 257 -0.71 20.91 1.06
C VAL A 257 -0.01 22.11 1.70
N CYS A 258 -0.02 22.23 3.03
CA CYS A 258 0.68 23.29 3.77
C CYS A 258 2.21 23.20 3.68
N SER A 259 2.77 22.18 3.01
CA SER A 259 4.20 22.11 2.75
C SER A 259 4.68 23.15 1.73
N ASP A 260 3.81 23.61 0.84
CA ASP A 260 4.09 24.64 -0.17
C ASP A 260 2.86 25.51 -0.43
N SER A 261 2.98 26.81 -0.15
CA SER A 261 1.91 27.81 -0.36
C SER A 261 1.35 27.86 -1.79
N LEU A 262 2.18 27.65 -2.82
CA LEU A 262 1.71 27.65 -4.21
C LEU A 262 0.94 26.38 -4.55
N LEU A 263 1.34 25.24 -3.98
CA LEU A 263 0.61 23.98 -4.10
C LEU A 263 -0.75 24.09 -3.39
N ALA A 264 -0.81 24.77 -2.25
CA ALA A 264 -2.05 25.09 -1.54
C ALA A 264 -3.03 25.90 -2.36
N ILE A 265 -2.54 26.97 -2.98
CA ILE A 265 -3.34 27.79 -3.89
C ILE A 265 -3.89 26.94 -5.05
N ARG A 266 -3.02 26.18 -5.72
CA ARG A 266 -3.43 25.36 -6.89
C ARG A 266 -4.43 24.28 -6.50
N TYR A 267 -4.27 23.65 -5.33
CA TYR A 267 -5.18 22.65 -4.81
C TYR A 267 -6.55 23.25 -4.52
N ILE A 268 -6.61 24.34 -3.75
CA ILE A 268 -7.89 24.96 -3.38
C ILE A 268 -8.60 25.51 -4.62
N GLU A 269 -7.89 26.18 -5.54
CA GLU A 269 -8.44 26.62 -6.82
C GLU A 269 -8.97 25.44 -7.66
N GLY A 270 -8.24 24.32 -7.69
CA GLY A 270 -8.62 23.13 -8.44
C GLY A 270 -9.88 22.46 -7.91
N VAL A 271 -9.95 22.27 -6.59
CA VAL A 271 -11.11 21.70 -5.89
C VAL A 271 -12.34 22.59 -6.08
N THR A 272 -12.20 23.90 -5.87
CA THR A 272 -13.33 24.85 -6.02
C THR A 272 -13.86 24.90 -7.45
N LYS A 273 -12.97 24.89 -8.46
CA LYS A 273 -13.36 24.83 -9.89
C LYS A 273 -14.13 23.55 -10.22
N ARG A 274 -13.67 22.37 -9.78
CA ARG A 274 -14.37 21.10 -10.03
C ARG A 274 -15.69 21.00 -9.27
N GLN A 275 -15.73 21.44 -8.01
CA GLN A 275 -16.97 21.49 -7.22
C GLN A 275 -18.03 22.39 -7.87
N ALA A 276 -17.62 23.54 -8.41
CA ALA A 276 -18.52 24.43 -9.15
C ALA A 276 -19.08 23.78 -10.43
N GLN A 277 -18.28 22.97 -11.14
CA GLN A 277 -18.73 22.24 -12.33
C GLN A 277 -19.70 21.10 -11.99
N GLN A 278 -19.55 20.46 -10.84
CA GLN A 278 -20.41 19.36 -10.38
C GLN A 278 -21.73 19.83 -9.76
N GLY A 279 -21.98 21.14 -9.64
CA GLY A 279 -23.21 21.68 -9.06
C GLY A 279 -23.37 21.44 -7.56
N LYS A 280 -22.31 20.99 -6.86
CA LYS A 280 -22.30 20.89 -5.38
C LYS A 280 -22.32 22.32 -4.82
N HIS A 281 -23.50 22.72 -4.36
CA HIS A 281 -23.87 24.13 -4.18
C HIS A 281 -23.33 24.83 -2.92
N GLN A 282 -22.51 24.18 -2.11
CA GLN A 282 -21.98 24.81 -0.90
C GLN A 282 -20.45 24.89 -0.93
N PRO A 283 -19.89 26.04 -1.33
CA PRO A 283 -18.46 26.30 -1.16
C PRO A 283 -18.07 26.11 0.32
N VAL A 284 -17.01 25.34 0.57
CA VAL A 284 -16.52 25.10 1.93
C VAL A 284 -15.85 26.39 2.42
N ARG A 285 -16.46 27.06 3.40
CA ARG A 285 -15.97 28.34 3.97
C ARG A 285 -14.48 28.31 4.32
N ARG A 286 -14.05 27.28 5.04
CA ARG A 286 -12.66 27.13 5.48
C ARG A 286 -11.64 27.12 4.32
N LEU A 287 -12.01 26.58 3.15
CA LEU A 287 -11.12 26.60 1.98
C LEU A 287 -10.87 28.01 1.46
N TYR A 288 -11.90 28.86 1.43
CA TYR A 288 -11.75 30.24 1.00
C TYR A 288 -11.02 31.10 2.04
N GLU A 289 -11.20 30.81 3.32
CA GLU A 289 -10.43 31.43 4.40
C GLU A 289 -8.93 31.08 4.29
N MET A 290 -8.61 29.81 4.04
CA MET A 290 -7.23 29.37 3.77
C MET A 290 -6.68 30.00 2.48
N LEU A 291 -7.47 30.03 1.40
CA LEU A 291 -7.06 30.62 0.14
C LEU A 291 -6.75 32.12 0.27
N LEU A 292 -7.59 32.87 0.98
CA LEU A 292 -7.37 34.28 1.26
C LEU A 292 -6.09 34.49 2.07
N ALA A 293 -5.86 33.67 3.10
CA ALA A 293 -4.63 33.74 3.90
C ALA A 293 -3.38 33.47 3.05
N GLU A 294 -3.41 32.46 2.19
CA GLU A 294 -2.29 32.12 1.29
C GLU A 294 -2.07 33.19 0.21
N TYR A 295 -3.13 33.78 -0.35
CA TYR A 295 -3.00 34.90 -1.30
C TYR A 295 -2.37 36.14 -0.66
N LEU A 296 -2.81 36.51 0.54
CA LEU A 296 -2.24 37.63 1.28
C LEU A 296 -0.77 37.37 1.66
N HIS A 297 -0.42 36.12 1.98
CA HIS A 297 0.97 35.73 2.23
C HIS A 297 1.85 35.88 0.97
N GLN A 298 1.36 35.43 -0.19
CA GLN A 298 2.05 35.61 -1.47
C GLN A 298 2.15 37.08 -1.90
N LEU A 299 1.12 37.88 -1.60
CA LEU A 299 1.10 39.31 -1.86
C LEU A 299 2.17 40.07 -1.03
N GLU A 300 2.36 39.69 0.23
CA GLU A 300 3.38 40.27 1.10
C GLU A 300 4.80 39.95 0.62
N GLN A 301 5.01 38.74 0.08
CA GLN A 301 6.31 38.32 -0.46
C GLN A 301 6.63 38.86 -1.86
N ALA A 302 5.62 39.29 -2.63
CA ALA A 302 5.81 39.78 -3.99
C ALA A 302 6.45 41.19 -4.02
N GLU A 303 7.55 41.32 -4.76
CA GLU A 303 8.15 42.61 -5.09
C GLU A 303 7.18 43.50 -5.91
N GLU A 304 7.35 44.82 -5.82
CA GLU A 304 6.50 45.79 -6.53
C GLU A 304 6.58 45.58 -8.05
N GLY A 305 5.43 45.27 -8.66
CA GLY A 305 5.33 45.03 -10.10
C GLY A 305 4.09 44.20 -10.49
N VAL A 306 4.08 43.71 -11.74
CA VAL A 306 2.94 43.00 -12.37
C VAL A 306 2.50 41.76 -11.57
N VAL A 307 3.43 41.10 -10.88
CA VAL A 307 3.13 39.90 -10.06
C VAL A 307 2.30 40.29 -8.84
N ARG A 308 2.58 41.43 -8.21
CA ARG A 308 1.83 41.94 -7.07
C ARG A 308 0.41 42.32 -7.47
N GLU A 309 0.25 43.06 -8.57
CA GLU A 309 -1.06 43.44 -9.11
C GLU A 309 -1.94 42.22 -9.44
N ALA A 310 -1.34 41.14 -9.94
CA ALA A 310 -2.06 39.88 -10.20
C ALA A 310 -2.59 39.24 -8.92
N TRP A 311 -1.81 39.26 -7.83
CA TRP A 311 -2.27 38.78 -6.52
C TRP A 311 -3.33 39.69 -5.91
N GLU A 312 -3.20 41.01 -6.04
CA GLU A 312 -4.22 41.98 -5.59
C GLU A 312 -5.56 41.73 -6.30
N HIS A 313 -5.54 41.50 -7.61
CA HIS A 313 -6.74 41.16 -8.36
C HIS A 313 -7.37 39.83 -7.89
N LYS A 314 -6.55 38.84 -7.53
CA LYS A 314 -7.03 37.57 -6.97
C LYS A 314 -7.66 37.73 -5.57
N VAL A 315 -7.05 38.53 -4.70
CA VAL A 315 -7.59 38.86 -3.36
C VAL A 315 -8.91 39.60 -3.48
N LEU A 316 -8.97 40.64 -4.32
CA LEU A 316 -10.18 41.42 -4.57
C LEU A 316 -11.29 40.56 -5.20
N GLY A 317 -10.95 39.63 -6.10
CA GLY A 317 -11.91 38.68 -6.66
C GLY A 317 -12.61 37.87 -5.57
N ILE A 318 -11.84 37.35 -4.60
CA ILE A 318 -12.41 36.56 -3.48
C ILE A 318 -13.31 37.42 -2.58
N ILE A 319 -12.88 38.65 -2.26
CA ILE A 319 -13.60 39.54 -1.35
C ILE A 319 -14.87 40.12 -2.01
N SER A 320 -14.81 40.39 -3.32
CA SER A 320 -15.89 41.06 -4.05
C SER A 320 -16.98 40.11 -4.58
N GLU A 321 -16.66 38.83 -4.82
CA GLU A 321 -17.66 37.88 -5.30
C GLU A 321 -18.57 37.38 -4.16
N PRO A 322 -19.89 37.68 -4.18
CA PRO A 322 -20.83 37.28 -3.12
C PRO A 322 -21.09 35.77 -3.07
N ARG A 323 -20.48 35.00 -3.98
CA ARG A 323 -20.56 33.54 -4.04
C ARG A 323 -19.53 32.87 -3.12
N HIS A 324 -18.53 33.61 -2.64
CA HIS A 324 -17.53 33.08 -1.73
C HIS A 324 -17.95 33.30 -0.27
N PRO A 325 -18.06 32.24 0.54
CA PRO A 325 -18.53 32.33 1.92
C PRO A 325 -17.39 32.74 2.86
N VAL A 326 -16.70 33.84 2.58
CA VAL A 326 -15.69 34.40 3.49
C VAL A 326 -16.39 35.30 4.50
N ASP A 327 -16.03 35.17 5.77
CA ASP A 327 -16.52 36.05 6.82
C ASP A 327 -15.87 37.44 6.69
N PRO A 328 -16.66 38.51 6.53
CA PRO A 328 -16.13 39.86 6.42
C PRO A 328 -15.22 40.25 7.59
N SER A 329 -15.54 39.77 8.80
CA SER A 329 -14.77 40.09 10.01
C SER A 329 -13.38 39.45 9.97
N LEU A 330 -13.30 38.21 9.48
CA LEU A 330 -12.03 37.50 9.30
C LEU A 330 -11.23 38.08 8.13
N ALA A 331 -11.89 38.44 7.03
CA ALA A 331 -11.26 39.08 5.89
C ALA A 331 -10.56 40.38 6.29
N CYS A 332 -11.24 41.26 7.05
CA CYS A 332 -10.64 42.48 7.58
C CYS A 332 -9.45 42.18 8.51
N LEU A 333 -9.59 41.22 9.44
CA LEU A 333 -8.48 40.84 10.33
C LEU A 333 -7.25 40.33 9.57
N LEU A 334 -7.46 39.53 8.52
CA LEU A 334 -6.36 39.02 7.68
C LEU A 334 -5.73 40.15 6.86
N CYS A 335 -6.51 41.06 6.28
CA CYS A 335 -6.01 42.21 5.54
C CYS A 335 -5.21 43.16 6.45
N ASP A 336 -5.71 43.44 7.66
CA ASP A 336 -5.01 44.24 8.67
C ASP A 336 -3.67 43.59 9.08
N ARG A 337 -3.66 42.27 9.28
CA ARG A 337 -2.44 41.53 9.63
C ARG A 337 -1.36 41.64 8.57
N HIS A 338 -1.75 41.59 7.29
CA HIS A 338 -0.84 41.68 6.14
C HIS A 338 -0.65 43.11 5.62
N LYS A 339 -1.12 44.13 6.36
CA LYS A 339 -1.01 45.57 6.01
C LYS A 339 -1.55 45.89 4.61
N TYR A 340 -2.66 45.28 4.24
CA TYR A 340 -3.33 45.53 2.96
C TYR A 340 -4.50 46.50 3.15
N PRO A 341 -4.35 47.81 2.85
CA PRO A 341 -5.36 48.82 3.16
C PRO A 341 -6.53 48.87 2.17
N GLN A 342 -6.48 48.07 1.10
CA GLN A 342 -7.47 48.08 0.01
C GLN A 342 -8.51 46.95 0.11
N GLY A 343 -8.37 46.05 1.09
CA GLY A 343 -9.30 44.96 1.39
C GLY A 343 -10.16 45.29 2.59
#